data_AF-U2DPL8-F1
#
_entry.id   AF-U2DPL8-F1
#
_cell.length_a   1.000
_cell.length_b   1.000
_cell.length_c   1.000
_cell.angle_alpha   90.00
_cell.angle_beta   90.00
_cell.angle_gamma   90.00
#
_symmetry.space_group_name_H-M   'P 1'
#
loop_
_entity.id
_entity.type
_entity.pdbx_description
1 polymer ?
#
loop_
_entity_poly.entity_id
_entity_poly.type
_entity_poly.pdbx_seq_one_letter_code
_entity_poly.pdbx_strand_id
1 'polypeptide(L)'
;MTQETDQERDKRIRREVLTDAYTTSERAISWCYHLEREMGFPFRARCIEERTISPLREGEQVPVVGMTDEVVSSSEMFVLVEWEDREFGVPLSQLEVLDVDQDTRDAVDDWHYWNGDGGRLG
;
A
#
# COMPACT_ATOMS: atom_id res chain seq x y z
N MET A 1 -1.72 3.63 -21.28
CA MET A 1 -1.59 2.69 -20.16
C MET A 1 -2.97 2.10 -19.98
N THR A 2 -3.14 0.81 -20.23
CA THR A 2 -4.45 0.15 -20.14
C THR A 2 -4.82 0.16 -18.67
N GLN A 3 -5.68 1.08 -18.26
CA GLN A 3 -6.25 1.03 -16.91
C GLN A 3 -6.85 -0.36 -16.76
N GLU A 4 -6.33 -1.11 -15.80
CA GLU A 4 -7.04 -2.27 -15.33
C GLU A 4 -8.42 -1.78 -14.88
N THR A 5 -9.48 -2.36 -15.44
CA THR A 5 -10.83 -1.87 -15.16
C THR A 5 -11.15 -2.08 -13.69
N ASP A 6 -11.87 -1.16 -13.06
CA ASP A 6 -12.36 -1.30 -11.67
C ASP A 6 -12.97 -2.68 -11.39
N GLN A 7 -13.58 -3.32 -12.38
CA GLN A 7 -14.12 -4.68 -12.27
C GLN A 7 -13.08 -5.77 -12.00
N GLU A 8 -11.88 -5.66 -12.56
CA GLU A 8 -10.81 -6.64 -12.35
C GLU A 8 -10.17 -6.43 -10.97
N ARG A 9 -9.95 -5.16 -10.56
CA ARG A 9 -9.57 -4.81 -9.17
C ARG A 9 -10.57 -5.36 -8.16
N ASP A 10 -11.86 -5.10 -8.38
CA ASP A 10 -12.96 -5.64 -7.55
C ASP A 10 -12.90 -7.17 -7.43
N LYS A 11 -12.64 -7.87 -8.54
CA LYS A 11 -12.54 -9.34 -8.55
C LYS A 11 -11.31 -9.82 -7.78
N ARG A 12 -10.14 -9.21 -8.00
CA ARG A 12 -8.90 -9.57 -7.30
C ARG A 12 -9.03 -9.32 -5.81
N ILE A 13 -9.45 -8.12 -5.40
CA ILE A 13 -9.69 -7.77 -3.99
C ILE A 13 -10.67 -8.74 -3.33
N ARG A 14 -11.81 -9.03 -3.98
CA ARG A 14 -12.80 -9.96 -3.41
C ARG A 14 -12.26 -11.38 -3.25
N ARG A 15 -11.51 -11.88 -4.23
CA ARG A 15 -11.03 -13.26 -4.27
C ARG A 15 -9.81 -13.46 -3.37
N GLU A 16 -8.91 -12.50 -3.33
CA GLU A 16 -7.59 -12.66 -2.72
C GLU A 16 -7.48 -12.03 -1.34
N VAL A 17 -8.25 -10.97 -1.08
CA VAL A 17 -8.20 -10.22 0.18
C VAL A 17 -9.44 -10.47 1.03
N LEU A 18 -10.64 -10.35 0.47
CA LEU A 18 -11.88 -10.36 1.26
C LEU A 18 -12.47 -11.76 1.48
N THR A 19 -11.79 -12.82 1.02
CA THR A 19 -12.23 -14.21 1.24
C THR A 19 -12.23 -14.50 2.74
N ASP A 20 -13.43 -14.75 3.28
CA ASP A 20 -13.69 -15.00 4.71
C ASP A 20 -13.34 -13.83 5.67
N ALA A 21 -13.18 -12.61 5.16
CA ALA A 21 -12.90 -11.41 5.96
C ALA A 21 -14.18 -10.60 6.27
N TYR A 22 -14.90 -11.01 7.31
CA TYR A 22 -16.23 -10.46 7.63
C TYR A 22 -16.18 -9.19 8.47
N THR A 23 -15.19 -9.07 9.35
CA THR A 23 -14.98 -7.93 10.25
C THR A 23 -13.87 -7.00 9.73
N THR A 24 -13.84 -5.75 10.21
CA THR A 24 -12.79 -4.79 9.83
C THR A 24 -11.39 -5.28 10.22
N SER A 25 -11.24 -5.95 11.37
CA SER A 25 -9.96 -6.51 11.81
C SER A 25 -9.50 -7.66 10.93
N GLU A 26 -10.39 -8.59 10.57
CA GLU A 26 -10.05 -9.67 9.64
C GLU A 26 -9.63 -9.11 8.28
N ARG A 27 -10.34 -8.09 7.77
CA ARG A 27 -9.96 -7.44 6.51
C ARG A 27 -8.58 -6.80 6.57
N ALA A 28 -8.23 -6.14 7.66
CA ALA A 28 -6.92 -5.54 7.82
C ALA A 28 -5.81 -6.59 7.85
N ILE A 29 -6.05 -7.72 8.51
CA ILE A 29 -5.14 -8.87 8.51
C ILE A 29 -5.00 -9.45 7.10
N SER A 30 -6.10 -9.66 6.38
CA SER A 30 -6.05 -10.14 5.00
C SER A 30 -5.31 -9.19 4.07
N TRP A 31 -5.52 -7.88 4.20
CA TRP A 31 -4.76 -6.87 3.46
C TRP A 31 -3.28 -6.95 3.75
N CYS A 32 -2.90 -7.06 5.03
CA CYS A 32 -1.51 -7.20 5.44
C CYS A 32 -0.85 -8.42 4.77
N TYR A 33 -1.48 -9.59 4.83
CA TYR A 33 -0.92 -10.81 4.22
C TYR A 33 -0.90 -10.75 2.69
N HIS A 34 -1.89 -10.13 2.06
CA HIS A 34 -1.88 -9.94 0.61
C HIS A 34 -0.74 -9.03 0.19
N LEU A 35 -0.63 -7.85 0.80
CA LEU A 35 0.42 -6.89 0.50
C LEU A 35 1.82 -7.43 0.78
N GLU A 36 2.02 -8.12 1.90
CA GLU A 36 3.31 -8.76 2.23
C GLU A 36 3.71 -9.84 1.20
N ARG A 37 2.73 -10.55 0.64
CA ARG A 37 2.96 -11.61 -0.35
C ARG A 37 3.26 -11.07 -1.74
N GLU A 38 2.54 -10.03 -2.17
CA GLU A 38 2.65 -9.50 -3.54
C GLU A 38 3.74 -8.44 -3.68
N MET A 39 4.06 -7.67 -2.62
CA MET A 39 5.08 -6.62 -2.70
C MET A 39 6.51 -7.17 -2.66
N GLY A 40 7.27 -6.93 -3.73
CA GLY A 40 8.68 -7.27 -3.82
C GLY A 40 9.58 -6.21 -3.18
N PHE A 41 10.09 -6.48 -1.98
CA PHE A 41 11.01 -5.57 -1.27
C PHE A 41 12.50 -5.86 -1.58
N PRO A 42 13.38 -4.84 -1.50
CA PRO A 42 13.06 -3.41 -1.35
C PRO A 42 12.68 -2.76 -2.68
N PHE A 43 11.88 -1.69 -2.63
CA PHE A 43 11.55 -0.88 -3.80
C PHE A 43 11.59 0.63 -3.49
N ARG A 44 11.60 1.48 -4.52
CA ARG A 44 11.52 2.94 -4.34
C ARG A 44 10.07 3.40 -4.39
N ALA A 45 9.70 4.33 -3.53
CA ALA A 45 8.42 5.01 -3.57
C ALA A 45 8.61 6.53 -3.50
N ARG A 46 7.59 7.27 -3.94
CA ARG A 46 7.48 8.71 -3.84
C ARG A 46 6.33 9.07 -2.90
N CYS A 47 6.58 9.97 -1.95
CA CYS A 47 5.53 10.55 -1.15
C CYS A 47 4.66 11.46 -2.03
N ILE A 48 3.35 11.20 -2.08
CA ILE A 48 2.36 11.96 -2.86
C ILE A 48 1.38 12.74 -1.98
N GLU A 49 1.47 12.58 -0.67
CA GLU A 49 0.65 13.32 0.30
C GLU A 49 1.36 13.45 1.64
N GLU A 50 1.46 14.67 2.17
CA GLU A 50 1.93 14.89 3.53
C GLU A 50 0.89 14.44 4.56
N ARG A 51 1.31 13.64 5.54
CA ARG A 51 0.47 13.18 6.66
C ARG A 51 1.13 13.60 7.98
N THR A 52 0.36 14.15 8.93
CA THR A 52 0.90 14.60 10.24
C THR A 52 1.65 13.51 11.02
N ILE A 53 1.38 12.24 10.74
CA ILE A 53 2.03 11.07 11.35
C ILE A 53 3.32 10.63 10.66
N SER A 54 3.66 11.25 9.53
CA SER A 54 4.84 10.94 8.71
C SER A 54 5.70 12.20 8.56
N PRO A 55 7.04 12.11 8.69
CA PRO A 55 7.93 13.23 8.43
C PRO A 55 8.19 13.48 6.94
N LEU A 56 7.73 12.59 6.05
CA LEU A 56 7.98 12.69 4.61
C LEU A 56 7.26 13.88 3.99
N ARG A 57 7.93 14.54 3.05
CA ARG A 57 7.37 15.64 2.27
C ARG A 57 6.91 15.17 0.90
N GLU A 58 5.90 15.84 0.35
CA GLU A 58 5.43 15.57 -1.01
C GLU A 58 6.59 15.68 -2.02
N GLY A 59 6.68 14.69 -2.93
CA GLY A 59 7.72 14.56 -3.94
C GLY A 59 9.00 13.87 -3.45
N GLU A 60 9.16 13.67 -2.14
CA GLU A 60 10.33 12.97 -1.59
C GLU A 60 10.32 11.48 -1.94
N GLN A 61 11.47 10.94 -2.31
CA GLN A 61 11.61 9.53 -2.65
C GLN A 61 12.33 8.78 -1.54
N VAL A 62 11.74 7.66 -1.13
CA VAL A 62 12.28 6.82 -0.06
C VAL A 62 12.28 5.34 -0.49
N PRO A 63 13.29 4.56 -0.07
CA PRO A 63 13.23 3.12 -0.16
C PRO A 63 12.19 2.57 0.84
N VAL A 64 11.30 1.72 0.34
CA VAL A 64 10.43 0.89 1.15
C VAL A 64 11.11 -0.47 1.32
N VAL A 65 11.34 -0.85 2.57
CA VAL A 65 12.18 -2.01 2.93
C VAL A 65 11.38 -3.20 3.45
N GLY A 66 10.11 -3.00 3.80
CA GLY A 66 9.22 -4.07 4.25
C GLY A 66 7.85 -3.58 4.70
N MET A 67 7.02 -4.52 5.14
CA MET A 67 5.81 -4.24 5.93
C MET A 67 6.19 -3.97 7.39
N THR A 68 5.34 -3.26 8.14
CA THR A 68 5.49 -3.22 9.60
C THR A 68 5.18 -4.58 10.23
N ASP A 69 5.87 -4.95 11.32
CA ASP A 69 5.73 -6.26 11.98
C ASP A 69 4.31 -6.60 12.45
N GLU A 70 3.49 -5.59 12.74
CA GLU A 70 2.12 -5.76 13.24
C GLU A 70 1.13 -4.91 12.46
N VAL A 71 -0.11 -5.39 12.38
CA VAL A 71 -1.24 -4.61 11.87
C VAL A 71 -1.59 -3.54 12.90
N VAL A 72 -1.08 -2.33 12.69
CA VAL A 72 -1.27 -1.19 13.61
C VAL A 72 -2.63 -0.50 13.46
N SER A 73 -3.34 -0.72 12.35
CA SER A 73 -4.63 -0.08 12.06
C SER A 73 -5.53 -1.00 11.24
N SER A 74 -6.84 -0.92 11.52
CA SER A 74 -7.85 -1.63 10.73
C SER A 74 -8.23 -0.94 9.42
N SER A 75 -7.73 0.28 9.21
CA SER A 75 -8.13 1.18 8.12
C SER A 75 -6.95 1.77 7.36
N GLU A 76 -5.71 1.48 7.77
CA GLU A 76 -4.50 1.92 7.08
C GLU A 76 -3.43 0.84 7.14
N MET A 77 -2.66 0.65 6.07
CA MET A 77 -1.51 -0.25 6.04
C MET A 77 -0.24 0.58 6.13
N PHE A 78 0.73 0.09 6.89
CA PHE A 78 1.98 0.78 7.11
C PHE A 78 3.13 -0.05 6.55
N VAL A 79 4.06 0.64 5.90
CA VAL A 79 5.29 0.06 5.39
C VAL A 79 6.48 0.72 6.05
N LEU A 80 7.56 -0.04 6.22
CA LEU A 80 8.83 0.46 6.72
C LEU A 80 9.59 1.16 5.60
N VAL A 81 10.03 2.38 5.86
CA VAL A 81 10.93 3.14 4.97
C VAL A 81 12.25 3.41 5.66
N GLU A 82 13.34 3.35 4.92
CA GLU A 82 14.65 3.81 5.39
C GLU A 82 14.83 5.30 5.04
N TRP A 83 15.03 6.14 6.06
CA TRP A 83 15.12 7.59 5.92
C TRP A 83 16.00 8.20 7.02
N GLU A 84 16.99 9.01 6.63
CA GLU A 84 17.97 9.65 7.52
C GLU A 84 18.54 8.69 8.60
N ASP A 85 19.12 7.57 8.16
CA ASP A 85 19.80 6.56 9.00
C ASP A 85 18.90 5.82 10.02
N ARG A 86 17.58 5.84 9.82
CA ARG A 86 16.63 5.06 10.61
C ARG A 86 15.50 4.49 9.76
N GLU A 87 14.83 3.47 10.29
CA GLU A 87 13.61 2.92 9.73
C GLU A 87 12.39 3.34 10.56
N PHE A 88 11.29 3.67 9.89
CA PHE A 88 10.01 3.88 10.55
C PHE A 88 8.83 3.56 9.63
N GLY A 89 7.67 3.32 10.24
CA GLY A 89 6.43 3.03 9.54
C GLY A 89 5.79 4.30 8.97
N VAL A 90 5.36 4.24 7.71
CA VAL A 90 4.58 5.29 7.06
C VAL A 90 3.32 4.69 6.42
N PRO A 91 2.18 5.41 6.43
CA PRO A 91 0.98 5.02 5.67
C PRO A 91 1.29 4.72 4.20
N LEU A 92 0.89 3.55 3.73
CA LEU A 92 1.05 3.14 2.33
C LEU A 92 0.24 4.03 1.38
N SER A 93 -0.92 4.52 1.82
CA SER A 93 -1.77 5.47 1.07
C SER A 93 -1.07 6.79 0.72
N GLN A 94 0.02 7.15 1.42
CA GLN A 94 0.78 8.37 1.10
C GLN A 94 1.85 8.14 0.02
N LEU A 95 2.05 6.90 -0.43
CA LEU A 95 3.15 6.51 -1.30
C LEU A 95 2.66 6.09 -2.69
N GLU A 96 3.39 6.51 -3.71
CA GLU A 96 3.33 5.99 -5.07
C GLU A 96 4.58 5.13 -5.33
N VAL A 97 4.40 3.92 -5.85
CA VAL A 97 5.50 3.01 -6.19
C VAL A 97 6.25 3.44 -7.45
N LEU A 98 7.57 3.29 -7.46
CA LEU A 98 8.45 3.64 -8.58
C LEU A 98 9.24 2.42 -9.07
N ASP A 99 9.19 2.17 -10.39
CA ASP A 99 9.99 1.14 -11.08
C ASP A 99 9.89 -0.27 -10.45
N VAL A 100 8.67 -0.64 -10.05
CA VAL A 100 8.35 -1.97 -9.49
C VAL A 100 7.80 -2.92 -10.55
N ASP A 101 7.86 -4.21 -10.24
CA ASP A 101 7.17 -5.26 -10.99
C ASP A 101 5.64 -5.08 -10.96
N GLN A 102 4.95 -5.86 -11.79
CA GLN A 102 3.51 -5.71 -11.96
C GLN A 102 2.72 -6.12 -10.72
N ASP A 103 3.16 -7.16 -10.00
CA ASP A 103 2.46 -7.68 -8.82
C ASP A 103 2.50 -6.66 -7.68
N THR A 104 3.68 -6.06 -7.43
CA THR A 104 3.82 -4.95 -6.47
C THR A 104 2.97 -3.75 -6.88
N ARG A 105 2.94 -3.39 -8.17
CA ARG A 105 2.16 -2.25 -8.65
C ARG A 105 0.66 -2.49 -8.44
N ASP A 106 0.15 -3.65 -8.82
CA ASP A 106 -1.26 -4.00 -8.71
C ASP A 106 -1.71 -4.06 -7.25
N ALA A 107 -0.89 -4.61 -6.35
CA ALA A 107 -1.20 -4.69 -4.92
C ALA A 107 -1.32 -3.30 -4.26
N VAL A 108 -0.41 -2.38 -4.57
CA VAL A 108 -0.46 -1.00 -4.04
C VAL A 108 -1.61 -0.20 -4.66
N ASP A 109 -1.84 -0.37 -5.96
CA ASP A 109 -2.95 0.26 -6.68
C ASP A 109 -4.32 -0.20 -6.16
N ASP A 110 -4.46 -1.48 -5.80
CA ASP A 110 -5.66 -2.04 -5.18
C ASP A 110 -5.89 -1.48 -3.79
N TRP A 111 -4.82 -1.28 -3.01
CA TRP A 111 -4.88 -0.64 -1.70
C TRP A 111 -5.39 0.80 -1.80
N HIS A 112 -4.85 1.58 -2.74
CA HIS A 112 -5.32 2.95 -3.03
C HIS A 112 -6.79 2.96 -3.48
N TYR A 113 -7.17 2.04 -4.37
CA TYR A 113 -8.56 1.89 -4.81
C TYR A 113 -9.49 1.60 -3.62
N TRP A 114 -9.12 0.66 -2.75
CA TRP A 114 -9.91 0.26 -1.59
C TRP A 114 -10.10 1.38 -0.56
N ASN A 115 -9.08 2.21 -0.33
CA ASN A 115 -9.18 3.38 0.56
C ASN A 115 -9.98 4.55 -0.03
N GLY A 116 -10.40 4.46 -1.29
CA GLY A 116 -11.14 5.52 -1.97
C GLY A 116 -10.23 6.59 -2.60
N ASP A 117 -8.91 6.34 -2.70
CA ASP A 117 -7.96 7.19 -3.41
C ASP A 117 -7.96 6.98 -4.93
N GLY A 118 -8.89 6.17 -5.46
CA GLY A 118 -9.09 5.95 -6.90
C GLY A 118 -9.36 7.22 -7.73
N GLY A 119 -9.55 8.38 -7.10
CA GLY A 119 -9.63 9.70 -7.75
C GLY A 119 -8.32 10.49 -7.81
N ARG A 120 -7.23 10.04 -7.17
CA ARG A 120 -5.94 10.78 -7.09
C ARG A 120 -4.88 10.32 -8.08
N LEU A 121 -5.08 9.20 -8.77
CA LEU A 121 -4.15 8.67 -9.79
C LEU A 121 -4.52 9.12 -11.22
N GLY A 122 -5.09 10.32 -11.36
CA GLY A 122 -5.53 10.93 -12.63
C GLY A 122 -4.58 11.98 -13.16
#